data_AF-A0A317YHX1-F1
#
_entry.id   AF-A0A317YHX1-F1
#
_cell.length_a   1.000
_cell.length_b   1.000
_cell.length_c   1.000
_cell.angle_alpha   90.00
_cell.angle_beta   90.00
_cell.angle_gamma   90.00
#
_symmetry.space_group_name_H-M   'P 1'
#
loop_
_entity.id
_entity.type
_entity.pdbx_description
1 polymer ?
#
loop_
_entity_poly.entity_id
_entity_poly.type
_entity_poly.pdbx_seq_one_letter_code
_entity_poly.pdbx_strand_id
1 'polypeptide(L)'
;MALATNAAAAAAAISGGSASQPRRASPSLLLLRRRCAVGAVHAAEPSKNPGVVPAAAKASTPTVVPENDTVPAPSLGPNASLRARWAVDSWRTKKALQQPEYPNQTELEEAVNTIEKSPPIVFAGEARHLEERLADAAVGRAFLLQGGDCAESFKEFTSANIRDTFRVILQMAVVLTFGGQMPVVKVGRMAGQFAKPRSDAFEERGGVKLPSYRGDIINGEAFDEKSRVPDPQRMLKAYYQSASKLNLLRAFATGGYADIQRVTQWNLDFTEHSEQGDRYRELAHRVDDALGFMGAAGLTVDQPLTTMIEFWTSHECLLLPYEQALTRQDSTTGLFYDCSAHMLWVGERTRQLDGAHVEFLRGIANPLGIKVSDKMEPGELVKLIDILNPTNKPGRITVITRMGAENIRVKLPHLIRAVRQAGQSVTWITDPMHGNTIKTPCGRKTRPFDSILAEVRAFFDVHDQEGSQPGGVHLEMTGQNVTECTGGSSNVTFDNLRDRYHTQCDPRLNASQSLELAFILAEKLRKRRMRRSSVASGLGGSILPLPPFGF
;
A
#
# COMPACT_ATOMS: atom_id res chain seq x y z
N MET A 1 -31.32 -27.76 47.92
CA MET A 1 -32.23 -28.78 48.51
C MET A 1 -33.66 -28.31 48.33
N ALA A 2 -34.60 -29.25 48.12
CA ALA A 2 -36.09 -29.14 48.21
C ALA A 2 -36.79 -27.95 47.49
N LEU A 3 -37.71 -28.13 46.53
CA LEU A 3 -39.00 -28.88 46.53
C LEU A 3 -40.03 -28.29 47.53
N ALA A 4 -41.32 -28.09 47.23
CA ALA A 4 -42.10 -28.08 45.97
C ALA A 4 -43.45 -27.31 46.27
N THR A 5 -44.64 -27.43 45.65
CA THR A 5 -45.27 -28.33 44.65
C THR A 5 -46.59 -27.70 44.13
N ASN A 6 -47.10 -28.11 42.96
CA ASN A 6 -48.53 -28.14 42.55
C ASN A 6 -49.28 -26.79 42.34
N ALA A 7 -50.27 -26.62 41.45
CA ALA A 7 -50.88 -27.43 40.37
C ALA A 7 -51.39 -26.46 39.25
N ALA A 8 -52.18 -26.77 38.20
CA ALA A 8 -52.96 -27.94 37.78
C ALA A 8 -53.06 -28.00 36.22
N ALA A 9 -54.10 -28.65 35.65
CA ALA A 9 -54.27 -28.80 34.19
C ALA A 9 -55.74 -28.78 33.72
N ALA A 10 -55.97 -28.51 32.42
CA ALA A 10 -57.21 -28.73 31.67
C ALA A 10 -56.89 -28.91 30.15
N ALA A 11 -57.76 -29.58 29.37
CA ALA A 11 -57.47 -29.99 27.98
C ALA A 11 -58.72 -30.17 27.09
N ALA A 12 -58.51 -30.51 25.80
CA ALA A 12 -59.50 -30.76 24.71
C ALA A 12 -60.16 -29.48 24.12
N ALA A 13 -60.68 -29.44 22.87
CA ALA A 13 -61.11 -30.52 21.95
C ALA A 13 -60.80 -30.25 20.44
N ILE A 14 -61.43 -31.01 19.52
CA ILE A 14 -61.05 -31.17 18.09
C ILE A 14 -62.30 -31.07 17.16
N SER A 15 -62.08 -30.88 15.84
CA SER A 15 -63.02 -30.98 14.67
C SER A 15 -63.73 -29.69 14.21
N GLY A 16 -64.15 -29.52 12.94
CA GLY A 16 -63.81 -30.28 11.72
C GLY A 16 -64.79 -30.12 10.51
N GLY A 17 -64.29 -29.65 9.36
CA GLY A 17 -65.01 -29.58 8.05
C GLY A 17 -65.94 -28.35 7.86
N SER A 18 -66.42 -27.97 6.65
CA SER A 18 -66.09 -28.38 5.26
C SER A 18 -66.66 -27.34 4.23
N ALA A 19 -66.76 -27.69 2.93
CA ALA A 19 -67.39 -26.95 1.80
C ALA A 19 -66.51 -25.94 1.00
N SER A 20 -67.04 -25.42 -0.12
CA SER A 20 -66.28 -25.21 -1.38
C SER A 20 -66.52 -23.89 -2.17
N GLN A 21 -65.71 -23.71 -3.23
CA GLN A 21 -65.57 -22.54 -4.12
C GLN A 21 -66.86 -21.95 -4.73
N PRO A 22 -66.79 -20.70 -5.24
CA PRO A 22 -66.83 -20.54 -6.70
C PRO A 22 -65.65 -19.74 -7.32
N ARG A 23 -65.51 -19.80 -8.65
CA ARG A 23 -64.48 -19.08 -9.46
C ARG A 23 -65.07 -17.85 -10.18
N ARG A 24 -64.24 -16.83 -10.48
CA ARG A 24 -64.05 -16.34 -11.89
C ARG A 24 -62.98 -15.24 -12.07
N ALA A 25 -62.46 -15.20 -13.30
CA ALA A 25 -61.82 -14.10 -14.03
C ALA A 25 -60.46 -13.55 -13.56
N SER A 26 -59.52 -13.47 -14.51
CA SER A 26 -58.24 -12.76 -14.44
C SER A 26 -58.25 -11.56 -15.40
N PRO A 27 -57.32 -10.60 -15.23
CA PRO A 27 -56.70 -9.91 -16.36
C PRO A 27 -55.21 -10.28 -16.49
N SER A 28 -54.66 -10.10 -17.69
CA SER A 28 -53.29 -10.47 -18.06
C SER A 28 -52.34 -9.27 -18.13
N LEU A 29 -51.05 -9.49 -17.87
CA LEU A 29 -49.98 -8.67 -18.44
C LEU A 29 -48.73 -9.51 -18.71
N LEU A 30 -47.94 -9.12 -19.72
CA LEU A 30 -46.97 -10.00 -20.39
C LEU A 30 -45.60 -10.03 -19.68
N LEU A 31 -44.97 -11.21 -19.69
CA LEU A 31 -43.58 -11.41 -19.27
C LEU A 31 -42.79 -12.09 -20.41
N LEU A 32 -42.00 -11.30 -21.14
CA LEU A 32 -41.34 -11.74 -22.36
C LEU A 32 -40.01 -12.46 -22.07
N ARG A 33 -40.07 -13.78 -21.83
CA ARG A 33 -38.86 -14.62 -21.71
C ARG A 33 -38.14 -14.77 -23.06
N ARG A 34 -37.07 -14.00 -23.30
CA ARG A 34 -36.05 -14.39 -24.28
C ARG A 34 -35.09 -15.40 -23.65
N ARG A 35 -35.02 -16.60 -24.24
CA ARG A 35 -33.90 -17.54 -24.01
C ARG A 35 -32.66 -17.00 -24.71
N CYS A 36 -31.54 -16.90 -24.00
CA CYS A 36 -30.23 -16.77 -24.65
C CYS A 36 -29.55 -18.15 -24.60
N ALA A 37 -29.07 -18.64 -25.74
CA ALA A 37 -28.35 -19.91 -25.81
C ALA A 37 -26.86 -19.68 -25.50
N VAL A 38 -26.24 -20.62 -24.79
CA VAL A 38 -24.79 -20.59 -24.56
C VAL A 38 -24.10 -21.09 -25.83
N GLY A 39 -23.48 -20.18 -26.57
CA GLY A 39 -22.61 -20.53 -27.69
C GLY A 39 -21.18 -20.82 -27.20
N ALA A 40 -20.66 -22.01 -27.47
CA ALA A 40 -19.25 -22.31 -27.24
C ALA A 40 -18.38 -21.64 -28.32
N VAL A 41 -17.35 -20.91 -27.91
CA VAL A 41 -16.34 -20.38 -28.84
C VAL A 41 -15.34 -21.48 -29.20
N HIS A 42 -15.27 -21.82 -30.49
CA HIS A 42 -14.19 -22.64 -31.04
C HIS A 42 -13.02 -21.76 -31.50
N ALA A 43 -11.81 -22.34 -31.46
CA ALA A 43 -10.60 -21.70 -31.97
C ALA A 43 -10.64 -21.59 -33.50
N ALA A 44 -9.99 -20.55 -34.04
CA ALA A 44 -9.84 -20.36 -35.47
C ALA A 44 -8.53 -20.98 -35.98
N GLU A 45 -8.62 -21.94 -36.90
CA GLU A 45 -7.48 -22.42 -37.69
C GLU A 45 -7.31 -21.61 -38.99
N PRO A 46 -6.08 -21.51 -39.54
CA PRO A 46 -5.78 -20.60 -40.64
C PRO A 46 -6.29 -21.08 -42.01
N SER A 47 -6.93 -20.17 -42.75
CA SER A 47 -7.43 -20.44 -44.10
C SER A 47 -6.31 -20.60 -45.14
N LYS A 48 -6.28 -21.73 -45.84
CA LYS A 48 -5.54 -21.91 -47.09
C LYS A 48 -6.44 -21.56 -48.29
N ASN A 49 -5.89 -20.87 -49.29
CA ASN A 49 -6.27 -21.07 -50.70
C ASN A 49 -5.15 -20.59 -51.64
N PRO A 50 -5.06 -21.10 -52.88
CA PRO A 50 -3.86 -20.97 -53.72
C PRO A 50 -3.87 -19.76 -54.66
N GLY A 51 -2.67 -19.24 -54.96
CA GLY A 51 -2.41 -18.29 -56.05
C GLY A 51 -1.46 -18.90 -57.09
N VAL A 52 -1.71 -18.65 -58.38
CA VAL A 52 -0.99 -19.28 -59.51
C VAL A 52 0.33 -18.55 -59.80
N VAL A 53 1.37 -19.31 -60.16
CA VAL A 53 2.70 -18.79 -60.55
C VAL A 53 2.96 -19.04 -62.05
N PRO A 54 3.23 -18.01 -62.87
CA PRO A 54 3.85 -18.16 -64.18
C PRO A 54 5.40 -18.20 -64.05
N ALA A 55 6.06 -19.05 -64.82
CA ALA A 55 7.51 -19.22 -64.78
C ALA A 55 8.19 -18.69 -66.05
N ALA A 56 9.34 -18.01 -65.92
CA ALA A 56 10.25 -17.72 -67.05
C ALA A 56 11.70 -17.42 -66.59
N ALA A 57 12.64 -17.73 -67.50
CA ALA A 57 14.00 -17.20 -67.64
C ALA A 57 15.00 -17.27 -66.46
N LYS A 58 16.08 -18.04 -66.66
CA LYS A 58 17.38 -17.82 -66.00
C LYS A 58 18.12 -16.68 -66.70
N ALA A 59 18.81 -15.82 -65.95
CA ALA A 59 19.89 -14.98 -66.44
C ALA A 59 20.99 -14.85 -65.36
N SER A 60 22.26 -14.79 -65.76
CA SER A 60 23.43 -14.81 -64.87
C SER A 60 24.12 -13.45 -64.80
N THR A 61 24.47 -13.00 -63.60
CA THR A 61 25.32 -11.83 -63.34
C THR A 61 26.19 -12.06 -62.09
N PRO A 62 27.30 -11.33 -61.90
CA PRO A 62 28.47 -11.85 -61.18
C PRO A 62 28.48 -11.57 -59.66
N THR A 63 29.31 -12.34 -58.96
CA THR A 63 29.66 -12.17 -57.56
C THR A 63 30.38 -10.83 -57.31
N VAL A 64 29.84 -10.01 -56.41
CA VAL A 64 30.54 -8.89 -55.77
C VAL A 64 30.36 -9.03 -54.27
N VAL A 65 31.47 -8.96 -53.52
CA VAL A 65 31.46 -9.06 -52.06
C VAL A 65 31.22 -7.66 -51.48
N PRO A 66 30.24 -7.46 -50.58
CA PRO A 66 30.13 -6.23 -49.81
C PRO A 66 31.11 -6.26 -48.64
N GLU A 67 32.13 -5.40 -48.68
CA GLU A 67 32.78 -4.95 -47.44
C GLU A 67 31.77 -4.17 -46.61
N ASN A 68 31.78 -4.41 -45.29
CA ASN A 68 30.82 -3.81 -44.37
C ASN A 68 31.62 -3.24 -43.18
N ASP A 69 31.88 -1.93 -43.22
CA ASP A 69 32.64 -1.20 -42.20
C ASP A 69 31.91 -1.25 -40.84
N THR A 70 32.28 -2.21 -40.00
CA THR A 70 31.79 -2.31 -38.63
C THR A 70 32.62 -1.43 -37.70
N VAL A 71 32.22 -0.16 -37.60
CA VAL A 71 32.71 0.75 -36.54
C VAL A 71 32.52 0.07 -35.18
N PRO A 72 33.59 -0.22 -34.41
CA PRO A 72 33.45 -0.91 -33.14
C PRO A 72 32.70 -0.04 -32.12
N ALA A 73 31.73 -0.64 -31.42
CA ALA A 73 31.18 -0.03 -30.21
C ALA A 73 32.33 0.16 -29.18
N PRO A 74 32.36 1.28 -28.43
CA PRO A 74 33.49 1.60 -27.55
C PRO A 74 33.68 0.51 -26.51
N SER A 75 34.89 -0.07 -26.46
CA SER A 75 35.23 -1.14 -25.55
C SER A 75 35.22 -0.65 -24.10
N LEU A 76 34.38 -1.29 -23.28
CA LEU A 76 34.40 -1.06 -21.83
C LEU A 76 35.77 -1.48 -21.28
N GLY A 77 36.50 -0.50 -20.71
CA GLY A 77 37.85 -0.72 -20.18
C GLY A 77 37.88 -1.75 -19.04
N PRO A 78 39.06 -2.34 -18.74
CA PRO A 78 39.21 -3.54 -17.89
C PRO A 78 38.79 -3.39 -16.41
N ASN A 79 38.39 -2.18 -15.96
CA ASN A 79 37.87 -1.92 -14.62
C ASN A 79 36.37 -2.25 -14.44
N ALA A 80 35.71 -2.90 -15.40
CA ALA A 80 34.32 -3.38 -15.27
C ALA A 80 34.18 -4.69 -14.45
N SER A 81 35.27 -5.22 -13.89
CA SER A 81 35.26 -6.48 -13.14
C SER A 81 34.91 -6.30 -11.64
N LEU A 82 34.45 -7.38 -11.00
CA LEU A 82 34.20 -7.52 -9.56
C LEU A 82 33.01 -6.75 -8.92
N ARG A 83 32.03 -6.23 -9.69
CA ARG A 83 30.64 -6.28 -9.19
C ARG A 83 30.11 -7.69 -9.39
N ALA A 84 29.83 -8.41 -8.30
CA ALA A 84 29.27 -9.76 -8.36
C ALA A 84 27.95 -9.76 -9.15
N ARG A 85 27.82 -10.68 -10.10
CA ARG A 85 26.59 -10.85 -10.90
C ARG A 85 25.44 -11.18 -9.95
N TRP A 86 24.41 -10.34 -9.97
CA TRP A 86 23.24 -10.55 -9.12
C TRP A 86 22.48 -11.81 -9.54
N ALA A 87 21.96 -12.53 -8.56
CA ALA A 87 21.05 -13.64 -8.70
C ALA A 87 20.01 -13.58 -7.56
N VAL A 88 18.85 -14.21 -7.76
CA VAL A 88 17.71 -14.13 -6.83
C VAL A 88 18.06 -14.65 -5.41
N ASP A 89 19.02 -15.55 -5.32
CA ASP A 89 19.57 -16.15 -4.08
C ASP A 89 20.85 -15.48 -3.57
N SER A 90 21.45 -14.54 -4.32
CA SER A 90 22.78 -13.96 -4.02
C SER A 90 22.88 -13.27 -2.66
N TRP A 91 21.75 -12.83 -2.10
CA TRP A 91 21.63 -12.32 -0.73
C TRP A 91 22.11 -13.31 0.34
N ARG A 92 22.06 -14.62 0.08
CA ARG A 92 22.53 -15.68 1.00
C ARG A 92 24.04 -15.64 1.23
N THR A 93 24.80 -14.95 0.37
CA THR A 93 26.24 -14.70 0.55
C THR A 93 26.54 -13.53 1.51
N LYS A 94 25.50 -12.84 2.01
CA LYS A 94 25.59 -11.64 2.84
C LYS A 94 25.03 -11.88 4.23
N LYS A 95 25.34 -10.98 5.16
CA LYS A 95 24.76 -10.99 6.51
C LYS A 95 23.29 -10.58 6.44
N ALA A 96 22.37 -11.53 6.66
CA ALA A 96 20.95 -11.26 6.81
C ALA A 96 20.59 -10.99 8.28
N LEU A 97 20.10 -9.79 8.58
CA LEU A 97 19.61 -9.46 9.92
C LEU A 97 18.12 -9.78 10.06
N GLN A 98 17.65 -9.85 11.31
CA GLN A 98 16.22 -10.01 11.68
C GLN A 98 15.51 -11.28 11.19
N GLN A 99 16.21 -12.19 10.51
CA GLN A 99 15.66 -13.49 10.11
C GLN A 99 15.33 -14.34 11.36
N PRO A 100 14.32 -15.23 11.27
CA PRO A 100 14.11 -16.28 12.26
C PRO A 100 15.09 -17.44 12.07
N GLU A 101 15.31 -18.19 13.15
CA GLU A 101 15.93 -19.51 13.13
C GLU A 101 14.82 -20.55 13.12
N TYR A 102 14.58 -21.21 11.98
CA TYR A 102 13.58 -22.26 11.85
C TYR A 102 14.15 -23.61 12.34
N PRO A 103 13.40 -24.42 13.11
CA PRO A 103 13.93 -25.65 13.71
C PRO A 103 14.09 -26.80 12.70
N ASN A 104 13.35 -26.79 11.59
CA ASN A 104 13.47 -27.76 10.50
C ASN A 104 13.75 -27.03 9.17
N GLN A 105 14.94 -27.26 8.62
CA GLN A 105 15.39 -26.68 7.35
C GLN A 105 14.68 -27.30 6.14
N THR A 106 14.28 -28.58 6.20
CA THR A 106 13.57 -29.26 5.11
C THR A 106 12.14 -28.74 4.98
N GLU A 107 11.41 -28.54 6.09
CA GLU A 107 10.10 -27.88 6.08
C GLU A 107 10.17 -26.44 5.54
N LEU A 108 11.27 -25.73 5.82
CA LEU A 108 11.52 -24.40 5.27
C LEU A 108 11.68 -24.44 3.74
N GLU A 109 12.47 -25.39 3.23
CA GLU A 109 12.69 -25.57 1.81
C GLU A 109 11.42 -26.04 1.08
N GLU A 110 10.63 -26.94 1.66
CA GLU A 110 9.32 -27.35 1.12
C GLU A 110 8.32 -26.20 1.02
N ALA A 111 8.24 -25.35 2.06
CA ALA A 111 7.39 -24.16 2.05
C ALA A 111 7.82 -23.15 0.98
N VAL A 112 9.13 -22.86 0.88
CA VAL A 112 9.70 -21.98 -0.17
C VAL A 112 9.42 -22.52 -1.57
N ASN A 113 9.73 -23.80 -1.82
CA ASN A 113 9.50 -24.46 -3.12
C ASN A 113 8.02 -24.44 -3.56
N THR A 114 7.09 -24.46 -2.60
CA THR A 114 5.65 -24.45 -2.87
C THR A 114 5.15 -23.04 -3.22
N ILE A 115 5.71 -22.00 -2.59
CA ILE A 115 5.45 -20.59 -2.95
C ILE A 115 6.07 -20.25 -4.31
N GLU A 116 7.28 -20.75 -4.60
CA GLU A 116 7.97 -20.52 -5.88
C GLU A 116 7.18 -21.05 -7.09
N LYS A 117 6.56 -22.23 -6.93
CA LYS A 117 5.68 -22.86 -7.94
C LYS A 117 4.27 -22.26 -7.99
N SER A 118 3.90 -21.42 -7.02
CA SER A 118 2.58 -20.77 -6.97
C SER A 118 2.55 -19.49 -7.84
N PRO A 119 1.36 -19.03 -8.28
CA PRO A 119 1.22 -17.75 -8.99
C PRO A 119 1.81 -16.54 -8.24
N PRO A 120 2.25 -15.49 -8.94
CA PRO A 120 2.62 -14.22 -8.31
C PRO A 120 1.40 -13.51 -7.70
N ILE A 121 1.63 -12.64 -6.71
CA ILE A 121 0.56 -11.80 -6.11
C ILE A 121 0.30 -10.55 -6.99
N VAL A 122 1.35 -9.97 -7.57
CA VAL A 122 1.27 -8.80 -8.47
C VAL A 122 1.90 -9.06 -9.84
N PHE A 123 1.50 -8.31 -10.87
CA PHE A 123 2.14 -8.36 -12.18
C PHE A 123 3.20 -7.25 -12.35
N ALA A 124 4.32 -7.57 -12.99
CA ALA A 124 5.46 -6.65 -13.14
C ALA A 124 5.12 -5.32 -13.84
N GLY A 125 4.14 -5.31 -14.76
CA GLY A 125 3.64 -4.08 -15.38
C GLY A 125 2.99 -3.11 -14.40
N GLU A 126 2.37 -3.62 -13.33
CA GLU A 126 1.70 -2.81 -12.31
C GLU A 126 2.71 -2.09 -11.40
N ALA A 127 3.83 -2.76 -11.11
CA ALA A 127 4.97 -2.18 -10.38
C ALA A 127 5.66 -1.08 -11.20
N ARG A 128 5.81 -1.26 -12.53
CA ARG A 128 6.29 -0.20 -13.44
C ARG A 128 5.36 1.02 -13.44
N HIS A 129 4.05 0.80 -13.54
CA HIS A 129 3.06 1.87 -13.52
C HIS A 129 3.08 2.66 -12.19
N LEU A 130 3.25 1.97 -11.06
CA LEU A 130 3.47 2.62 -9.77
C LEU A 130 4.74 3.47 -9.76
N GLU A 131 5.85 2.99 -10.32
CA GLU A 131 7.10 3.75 -10.41
C GLU A 131 6.93 5.06 -11.19
N GLU A 132 6.13 5.07 -12.26
CA GLU A 132 5.77 6.30 -12.98
C GLU A 132 4.96 7.28 -12.10
N ARG A 133 3.96 6.78 -11.36
CA ARG A 133 3.19 7.62 -10.42
C ARG A 133 4.06 8.15 -9.27
N LEU A 134 5.06 7.39 -8.84
CA LEU A 134 6.04 7.82 -7.84
C LEU A 134 7.02 8.86 -8.41
N ALA A 135 7.34 8.80 -9.70
CA ALA A 135 8.11 9.84 -10.38
C ALA A 135 7.34 11.18 -10.40
N ASP A 136 6.02 11.14 -10.62
CA ASP A 136 5.15 12.33 -10.47
C ASP A 136 5.17 12.91 -9.05
N ALA A 137 5.21 12.05 -8.03
CA ALA A 137 5.35 12.50 -6.64
C ALA A 137 6.73 13.13 -6.36
N ALA A 138 7.82 12.62 -6.94
CA ALA A 138 9.17 13.19 -6.80
C ALA A 138 9.26 14.64 -7.30
N VAL A 139 8.60 14.97 -8.41
CA VAL A 139 8.58 16.33 -8.98
C VAL A 139 7.43 17.22 -8.46
N GLY A 140 6.57 16.67 -7.59
CA GLY A 140 5.40 17.39 -7.05
C GLY A 140 4.33 17.68 -8.12
N ARG A 141 4.07 16.70 -9.00
CA ARG A 141 2.86 16.58 -9.85
C ARG A 141 1.80 15.67 -9.22
N ALA A 142 2.18 14.81 -8.27
CA ALA A 142 1.29 13.95 -7.49
C ALA A 142 1.70 13.95 -6.00
N PHE A 143 0.93 13.27 -5.15
CA PHE A 143 1.23 13.06 -3.73
C PHE A 143 1.01 11.59 -3.34
N LEU A 144 1.97 10.95 -2.67
CA LEU A 144 1.84 9.58 -2.19
C LEU A 144 1.10 9.53 -0.85
N LEU A 145 -0.03 8.81 -0.81
CA LEU A 145 -0.65 8.30 0.40
C LEU A 145 -0.33 6.81 0.54
N GLN A 146 0.65 6.48 1.38
CA GLN A 146 0.93 5.10 1.79
C GLN A 146 0.32 4.85 3.17
N GLY A 147 -0.56 3.85 3.31
CA GLY A 147 -1.36 3.66 4.52
C GLY A 147 -1.89 2.25 4.73
N GLY A 148 -2.06 1.85 5.98
CA GLY A 148 -2.67 0.57 6.37
C GLY A 148 -2.10 0.06 7.69
N ASP A 149 -2.26 -1.24 7.97
CA ASP A 149 -1.93 -1.79 9.27
C ASP A 149 -0.45 -1.71 9.64
N CYS A 150 -0.19 -1.72 10.96
CA CYS A 150 1.17 -1.83 11.47
C CYS A 150 1.76 -3.18 11.03
N ALA A 151 1.20 -4.28 11.55
CA ALA A 151 1.40 -5.63 11.05
C ALA A 151 0.02 -6.23 10.78
N GLU A 152 -0.11 -6.95 9.67
CA GLU A 152 -1.29 -7.75 9.37
C GLU A 152 -1.28 -9.02 10.25
N SER A 153 -2.45 -9.42 10.78
CA SER A 153 -2.60 -10.68 11.53
C SER A 153 -3.50 -11.66 10.79
N PHE A 154 -3.18 -12.95 10.95
CA PHE A 154 -4.02 -14.06 10.48
C PHE A 154 -5.38 -14.13 11.18
N LYS A 155 -5.53 -13.51 12.36
CA LYS A 155 -6.79 -13.42 13.12
C LYS A 155 -7.73 -12.34 12.57
N GLU A 156 -7.18 -11.19 12.16
CA GLU A 156 -7.94 -10.02 11.66
C GLU A 156 -8.24 -10.12 10.14
N PHE A 157 -8.12 -11.31 9.54
CA PHE A 157 -8.40 -11.57 8.13
C PHE A 157 -9.91 -11.71 7.87
N THR A 158 -10.61 -10.57 7.81
CA THR A 158 -12.04 -10.50 7.47
C THR A 158 -12.28 -9.52 6.31
N SER A 159 -13.32 -9.76 5.51
CA SER A 159 -13.71 -8.85 4.42
C SER A 159 -14.11 -7.46 4.94
N ALA A 160 -14.63 -7.36 6.17
CA ALA A 160 -14.95 -6.09 6.81
C ALA A 160 -13.67 -5.29 7.11
N ASN A 161 -12.70 -5.88 7.83
CA ASN A 161 -11.44 -5.21 8.17
C ASN A 161 -10.68 -4.74 6.92
N ILE A 162 -10.69 -5.54 5.84
CA ILE A 162 -10.09 -5.19 4.55
C ILE A 162 -10.83 -4.00 3.91
N ARG A 163 -12.16 -4.08 3.82
CA ARG A 163 -13.03 -3.02 3.28
C ARG A 163 -12.86 -1.71 4.05
N ASP A 164 -12.80 -1.76 5.37
CA ASP A 164 -12.87 -0.57 6.21
C ASP A 164 -11.51 0.16 6.26
N THR A 165 -10.39 -0.56 6.31
CA THR A 165 -9.06 0.06 6.12
C THR A 165 -8.92 0.64 4.70
N PHE A 166 -9.42 -0.06 3.67
CA PHE A 166 -9.45 0.47 2.29
C PHE A 166 -10.31 1.74 2.18
N ARG A 167 -11.50 1.75 2.80
CA ARG A 167 -12.43 2.90 2.86
C ARG A 167 -11.75 4.14 3.45
N VAL A 168 -11.04 4.04 4.58
CA VAL A 168 -10.34 5.21 5.15
C VAL A 168 -9.24 5.73 4.20
N ILE A 169 -8.52 4.84 3.51
CA ILE A 169 -7.55 5.27 2.48
C ILE A 169 -8.27 6.03 1.35
N LEU A 170 -9.48 5.64 0.96
CA LEU A 170 -10.28 6.37 -0.05
C LEU A 170 -10.76 7.74 0.45
N GLN A 171 -11.30 7.80 1.67
CA GLN A 171 -11.72 9.06 2.31
C GLN A 171 -10.54 10.05 2.35
N MET A 172 -9.39 9.61 2.88
CA MET A 172 -8.16 10.42 2.90
C MET A 172 -7.72 10.84 1.49
N ALA A 173 -7.76 9.93 0.52
CA ALA A 173 -7.34 10.24 -0.85
C ALA A 173 -8.25 11.29 -1.52
N VAL A 174 -9.55 11.29 -1.27
CA VAL A 174 -10.45 12.35 -1.80
C VAL A 174 -10.23 13.69 -1.09
N VAL A 175 -10.07 13.69 0.23
CA VAL A 175 -9.71 14.91 1.00
C VAL A 175 -8.43 15.54 0.45
N LEU A 176 -7.39 14.73 0.23
CA LEU A 176 -6.12 15.17 -0.36
C LEU A 176 -6.28 15.62 -1.83
N THR A 177 -7.03 14.88 -2.64
CA THR A 177 -7.19 15.18 -4.08
C THR A 177 -8.00 16.46 -4.30
N PHE A 178 -9.16 16.61 -3.66
CA PHE A 178 -10.04 17.77 -3.80
C PHE A 178 -9.48 18.99 -3.06
N GLY A 179 -9.07 18.83 -1.80
CA GLY A 179 -8.56 19.93 -0.99
C GLY A 179 -7.20 20.44 -1.45
N GLY A 180 -6.26 19.53 -1.76
CA GLY A 180 -4.93 19.85 -2.28
C GLY A 180 -4.89 20.19 -3.77
N GLN A 181 -5.90 19.75 -4.53
CA GLN A 181 -6.03 19.92 -6.00
C GLN A 181 -4.82 19.33 -6.75
N MET A 182 -4.50 18.07 -6.45
CA MET A 182 -3.38 17.31 -7.03
C MET A 182 -3.67 15.79 -6.97
N PRO A 183 -3.28 14.98 -7.99
CA PRO A 183 -3.45 13.53 -7.96
C PRO A 183 -2.80 12.83 -6.75
N VAL A 184 -3.48 11.83 -6.19
CA VAL A 184 -3.01 11.05 -5.03
C VAL A 184 -2.73 9.60 -5.41
N VAL A 185 -1.47 9.17 -5.25
CA VAL A 185 -1.02 7.78 -5.43
C VAL A 185 -1.39 6.99 -4.17
N LYS A 186 -2.10 5.87 -4.31
CA LYS A 186 -2.73 5.14 -3.18
C LYS A 186 -2.06 3.78 -2.98
N VAL A 187 -1.26 3.64 -1.93
CA VAL A 187 -0.47 2.41 -1.68
C VAL A 187 -0.80 1.81 -0.31
N GLY A 188 -1.45 0.65 -0.30
CA GLY A 188 -1.78 -0.09 0.91
C GLY A 188 -0.55 -0.68 1.60
N ARG A 189 -0.46 -0.57 2.92
CA ARG A 189 0.32 -1.46 3.80
C ARG A 189 -0.49 -2.74 4.05
N MET A 190 -0.78 -3.49 2.98
CA MET A 190 -1.79 -4.54 2.94
C MET A 190 -1.37 -5.65 1.98
N ALA A 191 -1.81 -6.88 2.25
CA ALA A 191 -1.55 -8.09 1.46
C ALA A 191 -0.06 -8.47 1.37
N GLY A 192 0.64 -8.42 2.50
CA GLY A 192 2.03 -8.89 2.64
C GLY A 192 2.74 -8.43 3.92
N GLN A 193 2.19 -7.44 4.63
CA GLN A 193 2.79 -6.77 5.79
C GLN A 193 2.65 -7.58 7.09
N PHE A 194 2.93 -8.88 7.04
CA PHE A 194 2.90 -9.76 8.21
C PHE A 194 4.19 -9.68 9.04
N ALA A 195 5.37 -9.60 8.41
CA ALA A 195 6.66 -9.66 9.12
C ALA A 195 7.00 -8.35 9.85
N LYS A 196 7.64 -8.45 11.03
CA LYS A 196 8.11 -7.29 11.81
C LYS A 196 9.51 -7.49 12.41
N PRO A 197 10.41 -6.50 12.28
CA PRO A 197 11.72 -6.55 12.90
C PRO A 197 11.61 -6.21 14.39
N ARG A 198 12.48 -6.78 15.22
CA ARG A 198 12.46 -6.58 16.68
C ARG A 198 13.75 -5.95 17.16
N SER A 199 13.68 -5.09 18.17
CA SER A 199 14.89 -4.59 18.85
C SER A 199 15.62 -5.75 19.52
N ASP A 200 14.86 -6.60 20.23
CA ASP A 200 15.36 -7.69 21.06
C ASP A 200 14.89 -9.03 20.50
N ALA A 201 15.81 -10.01 20.40
CA ALA A 201 15.50 -11.34 19.88
C ALA A 201 14.54 -12.13 20.78
N PHE A 202 14.53 -11.81 22.08
CA PHE A 202 13.69 -12.43 23.11
C PHE A 202 12.76 -11.40 23.75
N GLU A 203 11.67 -11.90 24.32
CA GLU A 203 10.72 -11.16 25.13
C GLU A 203 10.57 -11.87 26.48
N GLU A 204 10.58 -11.10 27.57
CA GLU A 204 10.54 -11.64 28.93
C GLU A 204 9.31 -11.09 29.67
N ARG A 205 8.55 -11.98 30.30
CA ARG A 205 7.35 -11.65 31.10
C ARG A 205 7.30 -12.58 32.31
N GLY A 206 7.23 -12.01 33.52
CA GLY A 206 7.10 -12.80 34.76
C GLY A 206 8.27 -13.77 35.03
N GLY A 207 9.48 -13.44 34.58
CA GLY A 207 10.66 -14.31 34.68
C GLY A 207 10.75 -15.43 33.64
N VAL A 208 9.73 -15.59 32.78
CA VAL A 208 9.77 -16.49 31.62
C VAL A 208 10.25 -15.71 30.39
N LYS A 209 11.26 -16.26 29.69
CA LYS A 209 11.91 -15.65 28.52
C LYS A 209 11.69 -16.51 27.28
N LEU A 210 11.02 -15.97 26.27
CA LEU A 210 10.68 -16.64 25.02
C LEU A 210 11.18 -15.86 23.81
N PRO A 211 11.28 -16.46 22.61
CA PRO A 211 11.52 -15.71 21.38
C PRO A 211 10.50 -14.57 21.20
N SER A 212 10.95 -13.42 20.72
CA SER A 212 10.08 -12.30 20.37
C SER A 212 9.07 -12.69 19.28
N TYR A 213 7.84 -12.22 19.38
CA TYR A 213 6.88 -12.29 18.27
C TYR A 213 7.40 -11.43 17.10
N ARG A 214 7.61 -12.04 15.93
CA ARG A 214 8.18 -11.42 14.71
C ARG A 214 7.14 -11.19 13.60
N GLY A 215 5.86 -11.29 13.95
CA GLY A 215 4.76 -11.22 12.98
C GLY A 215 4.24 -12.60 12.57
N ASP A 216 2.96 -12.68 12.22
CA ASP A 216 2.23 -13.95 12.07
C ASP A 216 2.81 -14.89 10.99
N ILE A 217 3.54 -14.36 10.00
CA ILE A 217 4.28 -15.12 8.97
C ILE A 217 5.50 -15.89 9.52
N ILE A 218 5.98 -15.57 10.72
CA ILE A 218 7.13 -16.22 11.36
C ILE A 218 6.69 -17.09 12.54
N ASN A 219 6.03 -16.49 13.53
CA ASN A 219 5.60 -17.16 14.76
C ASN A 219 4.30 -16.53 15.30
N GLY A 220 3.74 -17.11 16.36
CA GLY A 220 2.50 -16.69 16.99
C GLY A 220 2.68 -15.56 18.01
N GLU A 221 1.64 -14.73 18.12
CA GLU A 221 1.52 -13.64 19.11
C GLU A 221 1.63 -14.11 20.57
N ALA A 222 0.95 -15.22 20.89
CA ALA A 222 0.75 -15.68 22.26
C ALA A 222 2.08 -15.96 22.98
N PHE A 223 2.11 -15.72 24.29
CA PHE A 223 3.32 -15.83 25.10
C PHE A 223 3.45 -17.23 25.71
N ASP A 224 3.59 -18.21 24.83
CA ASP A 224 3.85 -19.61 25.16
C ASP A 224 4.91 -20.18 24.20
N GLU A 225 5.63 -21.21 24.63
CA GLU A 225 6.76 -21.78 23.89
C GLU A 225 6.36 -22.25 22.49
N LYS A 226 5.26 -23.01 22.39
CA LYS A 226 4.75 -23.56 21.12
C LYS A 226 4.37 -22.46 20.13
N SER A 227 3.78 -21.37 20.60
CA SER A 227 3.46 -20.23 19.75
C SER A 227 4.70 -19.46 19.30
N ARG A 228 5.77 -19.41 20.11
CA ARG A 228 6.95 -18.57 19.81
C ARG A 228 8.02 -19.24 18.95
N VAL A 229 8.00 -20.56 18.80
CA VAL A 229 8.81 -21.28 17.80
C VAL A 229 8.45 -20.81 16.36
N PRO A 230 9.44 -20.48 15.51
CA PRO A 230 9.19 -20.19 14.10
C PRO A 230 8.69 -21.40 13.31
N ASP A 231 7.66 -21.20 12.50
CA ASP A 231 6.95 -22.25 11.75
C ASP A 231 6.89 -21.88 10.25
N PRO A 232 7.51 -22.65 9.34
CA PRO A 232 7.55 -22.32 7.90
C PRO A 232 6.18 -22.35 7.21
N GLN A 233 5.20 -23.11 7.71
CA GLN A 233 3.86 -23.22 7.11
C GLN A 233 3.11 -21.88 7.20
N ARG A 234 3.54 -20.99 8.09
CA ARG A 234 3.05 -19.60 8.17
C ARG A 234 3.36 -18.78 6.93
N MET A 235 4.44 -19.08 6.20
CA MET A 235 4.73 -18.43 4.91
C MET A 235 3.68 -18.77 3.86
N LEU A 236 3.26 -20.05 3.77
CA LEU A 236 2.18 -20.47 2.89
C LEU A 236 0.85 -19.80 3.27
N LYS A 237 0.55 -19.76 4.57
CA LYS A 237 -0.65 -19.06 5.07
C LYS A 237 -0.65 -17.56 4.77
N ALA A 238 0.51 -16.89 4.90
CA ALA A 238 0.67 -15.49 4.54
C ALA A 238 0.51 -15.26 3.02
N TYR A 239 1.08 -16.12 2.18
CA TYR A 239 0.88 -16.09 0.73
C TYR A 239 -0.61 -16.19 0.36
N TYR A 240 -1.33 -17.19 0.87
CA TYR A 240 -2.75 -17.37 0.56
C TYR A 240 -3.63 -16.20 1.06
N GLN A 241 -3.37 -15.68 2.26
CA GLN A 241 -4.08 -14.50 2.76
C GLN A 241 -3.74 -13.23 1.96
N SER A 242 -2.50 -13.07 1.51
CA SER A 242 -2.08 -11.95 0.64
C SER A 242 -2.82 -11.99 -0.69
N ALA A 243 -2.78 -13.13 -1.40
CA ALA A 243 -3.45 -13.31 -2.68
C ALA A 243 -4.96 -13.07 -2.56
N SER A 244 -5.61 -13.62 -1.53
CA SER A 244 -7.05 -13.43 -1.30
C SER A 244 -7.40 -12.00 -0.90
N LYS A 245 -6.57 -11.33 -0.08
CA LYS A 245 -6.76 -9.92 0.30
C LYS A 245 -6.62 -8.99 -0.90
N LEU A 246 -5.59 -9.18 -1.73
CA LEU A 246 -5.40 -8.37 -2.94
C LEU A 246 -6.51 -8.63 -3.97
N ASN A 247 -6.99 -9.86 -4.13
CA ASN A 247 -8.15 -10.14 -4.99
C ASN A 247 -9.39 -9.33 -4.55
N LEU A 248 -9.67 -9.26 -3.24
CA LEU A 248 -10.76 -8.45 -2.71
C LEU A 248 -10.52 -6.94 -2.88
N LEU A 249 -9.29 -6.45 -2.66
CA LEU A 249 -8.91 -5.05 -2.87
C LEU A 249 -9.06 -4.63 -4.34
N ARG A 250 -8.66 -5.49 -5.30
CA ARG A 250 -8.89 -5.29 -6.74
C ARG A 250 -10.39 -5.20 -7.04
N ALA A 251 -11.19 -6.10 -6.49
CA ALA A 251 -12.65 -6.08 -6.66
C ALA A 251 -13.30 -4.80 -6.10
N PHE A 252 -12.79 -4.22 -5.01
CA PHE A 252 -13.25 -2.91 -4.54
C PHE A 252 -12.75 -1.75 -5.42
N ALA A 253 -11.51 -1.80 -5.91
CA ALA A 253 -10.88 -0.75 -6.70
C ALA A 253 -11.49 -0.59 -8.11
N THR A 254 -12.01 -1.68 -8.71
CA THR A 254 -12.62 -1.64 -10.07
C THR A 254 -14.10 -2.01 -10.11
N GLY A 255 -14.64 -2.72 -9.12
CA GLY A 255 -16.04 -3.15 -9.05
C GLY A 255 -17.03 -2.09 -8.56
N GLY A 256 -16.72 -0.80 -8.77
CA GLY A 256 -17.59 0.32 -8.41
C GLY A 256 -17.77 0.57 -6.90
N TYR A 257 -17.01 -0.07 -6.00
CA TYR A 257 -16.98 0.36 -4.59
C TYR A 257 -16.22 1.67 -4.45
N ALA A 258 -15.12 1.82 -5.20
CA ALA A 258 -14.27 3.01 -5.26
C ALA A 258 -14.74 4.10 -6.25
N ASP A 259 -15.97 4.01 -6.75
CA ASP A 259 -16.63 5.02 -7.58
C ASP A 259 -16.78 6.34 -6.83
N ILE A 260 -16.29 7.44 -7.41
CA ILE A 260 -16.29 8.77 -6.77
C ILE A 260 -17.70 9.30 -6.46
N GLN A 261 -18.74 8.86 -7.18
CA GLN A 261 -20.14 9.19 -6.87
C GLN A 261 -20.57 8.62 -5.50
N ARG A 262 -19.83 7.64 -4.95
CA ARG A 262 -20.09 7.01 -3.65
C ARG A 262 -19.29 7.59 -2.50
N VAL A 263 -18.64 8.74 -2.69
CA VAL A 263 -17.87 9.46 -1.65
C VAL A 263 -18.65 9.63 -0.34
N THR A 264 -19.96 9.89 -0.41
CA THR A 264 -20.87 9.99 0.74
C THR A 264 -21.06 8.64 1.47
N GLN A 265 -21.10 7.53 0.73
CA GLN A 265 -21.26 6.15 1.23
C GLN A 265 -19.95 5.59 1.84
N TRP A 266 -18.85 6.35 1.80
CA TRP A 266 -17.59 5.99 2.45
C TRP A 266 -17.44 6.58 3.85
N ASN A 267 -18.43 7.34 4.35
CA ASN A 267 -18.47 7.68 5.77
C ASN A 267 -18.49 6.39 6.62
N LEU A 268 -17.86 6.40 7.78
CA LEU A 268 -17.94 5.30 8.74
C LEU A 268 -18.98 5.65 9.81
N ASP A 269 -19.74 4.64 10.23
CA ASP A 269 -20.85 4.77 11.18
C ASP A 269 -20.41 5.46 12.49
N PHE A 270 -19.15 5.28 12.87
CA PHE A 270 -18.55 5.90 14.06
C PHE A 270 -17.88 7.26 13.82
N THR A 271 -17.78 7.75 12.58
CA THR A 271 -17.39 9.13 12.28
C THR A 271 -18.59 10.07 12.14
N GLU A 272 -19.82 9.56 12.04
CA GLU A 272 -21.04 10.36 11.81
C GLU A 272 -21.40 11.36 12.93
N HIS A 273 -20.83 11.18 14.12
CA HIS A 273 -21.01 12.06 15.28
C HIS A 273 -19.69 12.71 15.70
N SER A 274 -18.87 13.06 14.71
CA SER A 274 -17.60 13.78 14.90
C SER A 274 -17.50 14.97 13.95
N GLU A 275 -16.89 16.06 14.41
CA GLU A 275 -16.63 17.27 13.63
C GLU A 275 -15.91 16.96 12.30
N GLN A 276 -14.99 15.99 12.30
CA GLN A 276 -14.25 15.57 11.10
C GLN A 276 -15.12 14.77 10.13
N GLY A 277 -16.12 14.02 10.64
CA GLY A 277 -17.16 13.40 9.82
C GLY A 277 -18.13 14.42 9.23
N ASP A 278 -18.48 15.47 9.97
CA ASP A 278 -19.29 16.58 9.46
C ASP A 278 -18.54 17.37 8.38
N ARG A 279 -17.25 17.66 8.58
CA ARG A 279 -16.37 18.28 7.58
C ARG A 279 -16.16 17.38 6.36
N TYR A 280 -16.12 16.05 6.55
CA TYR A 280 -16.13 15.10 5.43
C TYR A 280 -17.47 15.07 4.70
N ARG A 281 -18.60 15.24 5.39
CA ARG A 281 -19.93 15.37 4.75
C ARG A 281 -20.01 16.64 3.90
N GLU A 282 -19.55 17.79 4.41
CA GLU A 282 -19.43 19.05 3.63
C GLU A 282 -18.54 18.85 2.39
N LEU A 283 -17.36 18.24 2.56
CA LEU A 283 -16.47 17.92 1.45
C LEU A 283 -17.14 17.00 0.42
N ALA A 284 -17.84 15.96 0.86
CA ALA A 284 -18.50 14.99 0.00
C ALA A 284 -19.60 15.64 -0.85
N HIS A 285 -20.40 16.55 -0.28
CA HIS A 285 -21.35 17.37 -1.02
C HIS A 285 -20.65 18.27 -2.05
N ARG A 286 -19.53 18.89 -1.70
CA ARG A 286 -18.77 19.75 -2.62
C ARG A 286 -18.03 18.98 -3.72
N VAL A 287 -17.78 17.68 -3.53
CA VAL A 287 -17.34 16.75 -4.59
C VAL A 287 -18.51 16.42 -5.50
N ASP A 288 -19.70 16.14 -4.96
CA ASP A 288 -20.93 15.88 -5.71
C ASP A 288 -21.33 17.09 -6.58
N ASP A 289 -21.32 18.31 -6.03
CA ASP A 289 -21.51 19.57 -6.76
C ASP A 289 -20.54 19.70 -7.95
N ALA A 290 -19.27 19.33 -7.75
CA ALA A 290 -18.24 19.42 -8.77
C ALA A 290 -18.41 18.35 -9.88
N LEU A 291 -18.85 17.14 -9.53
CA LEU A 291 -19.22 16.09 -10.50
C LEU A 291 -20.47 16.49 -11.29
N GLY A 292 -21.48 17.06 -10.63
CA GLY A 292 -22.66 17.63 -11.27
C GLY A 292 -22.31 18.76 -12.25
N PHE A 293 -21.40 19.66 -11.87
CA PHE A 293 -20.86 20.69 -12.76
C PHE A 293 -20.10 20.09 -13.95
N MET A 294 -19.25 19.07 -13.74
CA MET A 294 -18.54 18.39 -14.82
C MET A 294 -19.52 17.76 -15.82
N GLY A 295 -20.55 17.06 -15.34
CA GLY A 295 -21.61 16.49 -16.17
C GLY A 295 -22.38 17.56 -16.96
N ALA A 296 -22.77 18.66 -16.30
CA ALA A 296 -23.43 19.79 -16.94
C ALA A 296 -22.55 20.52 -17.98
N ALA A 297 -21.23 20.51 -17.79
CA ALA A 297 -20.24 21.02 -18.74
C ALA A 297 -19.95 20.05 -19.92
N GLY A 298 -20.63 18.91 -19.99
CA GLY A 298 -20.47 17.92 -21.07
C GLY A 298 -19.30 16.94 -20.87
N LEU A 299 -18.63 16.95 -19.72
CA LEU A 299 -17.66 15.92 -19.35
C LEU A 299 -18.44 14.71 -18.80
N THR A 300 -18.52 13.64 -19.58
CA THR A 300 -19.27 12.44 -19.20
C THR A 300 -18.69 11.82 -17.91
N VAL A 301 -19.53 11.75 -16.87
CA VAL A 301 -19.12 11.23 -15.56
C VAL A 301 -19.01 9.70 -15.58
N ASP A 302 -19.59 9.02 -16.57
CA ASP A 302 -19.57 7.56 -16.74
C ASP A 302 -18.27 7.02 -17.40
N GLN A 303 -17.14 7.68 -17.19
CA GLN A 303 -15.85 7.25 -17.73
C GLN A 303 -15.13 6.25 -16.80
N PRO A 304 -14.19 5.43 -17.33
CA PRO A 304 -13.30 4.59 -16.53
C PRO A 304 -12.53 5.35 -15.43
N LEU A 305 -12.33 6.67 -15.60
CA LEU A 305 -11.53 7.54 -14.74
C LEU A 305 -12.22 7.97 -13.43
N THR A 306 -13.53 7.77 -13.32
CA THR A 306 -14.37 8.14 -12.15
C THR A 306 -14.85 6.92 -11.37
N THR A 307 -15.06 5.80 -12.09
CA THR A 307 -15.67 4.56 -11.61
C THR A 307 -14.65 3.53 -11.10
N MET A 308 -13.37 3.68 -11.47
CA MET A 308 -12.26 2.84 -11.03
C MET A 308 -11.14 3.68 -10.43
N ILE A 309 -10.37 3.09 -9.50
CA ILE A 309 -9.16 3.70 -8.96
C ILE A 309 -7.93 2.83 -9.15
N GLU A 310 -6.78 3.48 -9.24
CA GLU A 310 -5.48 2.84 -9.11
C GLU A 310 -5.17 2.65 -7.61
N PHE A 311 -4.89 1.41 -7.20
CA PHE A 311 -4.51 1.07 -5.82
C PHE A 311 -3.45 -0.04 -5.84
N TRP A 312 -2.35 0.18 -5.10
CA TRP A 312 -1.21 -0.73 -5.04
C TRP A 312 -0.98 -1.25 -3.62
N THR A 313 -0.05 -2.20 -3.46
CA THR A 313 0.27 -2.87 -2.18
C THR A 313 1.76 -2.79 -1.86
N SER A 314 2.08 -2.86 -0.57
CA SER A 314 3.45 -2.74 -0.07
C SER A 314 3.67 -3.35 1.32
N HIS A 315 4.88 -3.86 1.55
CA HIS A 315 5.38 -4.31 2.85
C HIS A 315 6.88 -4.05 3.01
N GLU A 316 7.38 -4.26 4.24
CA GLU A 316 8.82 -4.28 4.51
C GLU A 316 9.41 -5.58 3.94
N CYS A 317 10.29 -5.47 2.96
CA CYS A 317 11.08 -6.61 2.47
C CYS A 317 11.97 -7.07 3.64
N LEU A 318 11.60 -8.19 4.26
CA LEU A 318 12.16 -8.58 5.55
C LEU A 318 12.45 -10.07 5.66
N LEU A 319 11.51 -10.94 5.30
CA LEU A 319 11.68 -12.40 5.40
C LEU A 319 12.20 -12.93 4.07
N LEU A 320 13.50 -12.82 3.84
CA LEU A 320 14.11 -13.03 2.51
C LEU A 320 13.77 -14.37 1.84
N PRO A 321 13.55 -15.51 2.53
CA PRO A 321 13.05 -16.74 1.90
C PRO A 321 11.67 -16.59 1.22
N TYR A 322 10.77 -15.76 1.77
CA TYR A 322 9.44 -15.49 1.22
C TYR A 322 9.52 -14.57 -0.02
N GLU A 323 10.25 -13.46 0.10
CA GLU A 323 10.47 -12.51 -1.00
C GLU A 323 11.22 -13.19 -2.18
N GLN A 324 12.17 -14.08 -1.88
CA GLN A 324 12.88 -14.90 -2.87
C GLN A 324 11.91 -15.78 -3.67
N ALA A 325 11.00 -16.49 -2.99
CA ALA A 325 10.04 -17.40 -3.63
C ALA A 325 9.01 -16.65 -4.51
N LEU A 326 8.73 -15.39 -4.21
CA LEU A 326 7.80 -14.55 -4.98
C LEU A 326 8.50 -13.70 -6.05
N THR A 327 9.84 -13.76 -6.13
CA THR A 327 10.61 -13.10 -7.19
C THR A 327 10.54 -13.84 -8.51
N ARG A 328 10.13 -13.14 -9.58
CA ARG A 328 9.94 -13.69 -10.93
C ARG A 328 10.62 -12.82 -11.98
N GLN A 329 11.06 -13.43 -13.07
CA GLN A 329 11.53 -12.70 -14.25
C GLN A 329 10.33 -12.25 -15.08
N ASP A 330 10.24 -10.96 -15.41
CA ASP A 330 9.23 -10.42 -16.32
C ASP A 330 9.55 -10.84 -17.76
N SER A 331 8.61 -11.53 -18.41
CA SER A 331 8.73 -11.98 -19.79
C SER A 331 8.84 -10.84 -20.81
N THR A 332 8.45 -9.62 -20.45
CA THR A 332 8.50 -8.45 -21.34
C THR A 332 9.87 -7.76 -21.33
N THR A 333 10.50 -7.62 -20.15
CA THR A 333 11.73 -6.84 -19.98
C THR A 333 12.96 -7.67 -19.62
N GLY A 334 12.80 -8.94 -19.26
CA GLY A 334 13.87 -9.80 -18.76
C GLY A 334 14.40 -9.42 -17.37
N LEU A 335 13.85 -8.37 -16.74
CA LEU A 335 14.19 -7.94 -15.39
C LEU A 335 13.47 -8.78 -14.35
N PHE A 336 14.07 -8.94 -13.17
CA PHE A 336 13.42 -9.58 -12.03
C PHE A 336 12.56 -8.57 -11.27
N TYR A 337 11.39 -8.99 -10.81
CA TYR A 337 10.54 -8.25 -9.88
C TYR A 337 10.23 -9.18 -8.72
N ASP A 338 10.25 -8.67 -7.49
CA ASP A 338 9.59 -9.39 -6.40
C ASP A 338 8.09 -9.18 -6.59
N CYS A 339 7.38 -10.25 -6.96
CA CYS A 339 5.94 -10.20 -7.20
C CYS A 339 5.12 -10.48 -5.94
N SER A 340 5.72 -10.34 -4.74
CA SER A 340 5.04 -10.32 -3.45
C SER A 340 4.15 -9.08 -3.29
N ALA A 341 4.64 -7.91 -3.70
CA ALA A 341 3.93 -6.64 -3.65
C ALA A 341 4.41 -5.65 -4.73
N HIS A 342 3.65 -4.58 -4.97
CA HIS A 342 3.95 -3.60 -6.00
C HIS A 342 5.16 -2.71 -5.64
N MET A 343 5.27 -2.32 -4.38
CA MET A 343 6.37 -1.54 -3.81
C MET A 343 6.86 -2.22 -2.53
N LEU A 344 8.17 -2.27 -2.33
CA LEU A 344 8.78 -2.83 -1.12
C LEU A 344 9.65 -1.78 -0.45
N TRP A 345 9.89 -1.86 0.86
CA TRP A 345 10.90 -1.02 1.51
C TRP A 345 11.90 -1.81 2.33
N VAL A 346 13.12 -1.27 2.44
CA VAL A 346 14.12 -1.72 3.42
C VAL A 346 13.91 -0.99 4.75
N GLY A 347 13.89 -1.76 5.84
CA GLY A 347 13.68 -1.26 7.19
C GLY A 347 14.92 -0.61 7.80
N GLU A 348 14.72 0.27 8.80
CA GLU A 348 15.81 0.94 9.51
C GLU A 348 16.81 -0.04 10.15
N ARG A 349 16.37 -1.27 10.46
CA ARG A 349 17.21 -2.32 11.05
C ARG A 349 17.88 -3.25 10.03
N THR A 350 17.55 -3.15 8.73
CA THR A 350 18.00 -4.05 7.66
C THR A 350 18.68 -3.33 6.47
N ARG A 351 18.80 -2.01 6.53
CA ARG A 351 19.36 -1.14 5.47
C ARG A 351 20.90 -1.06 5.41
N GLN A 352 21.63 -2.05 5.92
CA GLN A 352 23.10 -2.04 5.89
C GLN A 352 23.63 -2.17 4.45
N LEU A 353 24.60 -1.33 4.07
CA LEU A 353 25.12 -1.22 2.68
C LEU A 353 25.65 -2.55 2.11
N ASP A 354 26.17 -3.43 2.97
CA ASP A 354 26.69 -4.77 2.68
C ASP A 354 25.74 -5.92 3.07
N GLY A 355 24.56 -5.59 3.61
CA GLY A 355 23.58 -6.52 4.14
C GLY A 355 22.74 -7.24 3.09
N ALA A 356 22.19 -8.39 3.46
CA ALA A 356 21.43 -9.26 2.56
C ALA A 356 20.20 -8.58 1.93
N HIS A 357 19.48 -7.75 2.68
CA HIS A 357 18.31 -7.02 2.17
C HIS A 357 18.67 -6.02 1.09
N VAL A 358 19.81 -5.34 1.19
CA VAL A 358 20.29 -4.40 0.16
C VAL A 358 20.80 -5.16 -1.06
N GLU A 359 21.48 -6.30 -0.88
CA GLU A 359 21.88 -7.19 -1.98
C GLU A 359 20.67 -7.80 -2.72
N PHE A 360 19.60 -8.17 -2.00
CA PHE A 360 18.37 -8.64 -2.64
C PHE A 360 17.71 -7.50 -3.45
N LEU A 361 17.47 -6.36 -2.80
CA LEU A 361 16.72 -5.24 -3.40
C LEU A 361 17.43 -4.55 -4.57
N ARG A 362 18.78 -4.61 -4.67
CA ARG A 362 19.51 -3.98 -5.80
C ARG A 362 19.21 -4.61 -7.17
N GLY A 363 18.70 -5.85 -7.21
CA GLY A 363 18.46 -6.59 -8.45
C GLY A 363 17.00 -6.73 -8.87
N ILE A 364 16.04 -6.48 -7.98
CA ILE A 364 14.62 -6.41 -8.36
C ILE A 364 14.27 -5.05 -8.94
N ALA A 365 13.29 -4.98 -9.84
CA ALA A 365 12.89 -3.82 -10.62
C ALA A 365 11.65 -3.07 -10.07
N ASN A 366 11.09 -3.48 -8.94
CA ASN A 366 10.01 -2.78 -8.24
C ASN A 366 10.45 -1.36 -7.79
N PRO A 367 9.54 -0.37 -7.67
CA PRO A 367 9.83 0.84 -6.90
C PRO A 367 10.12 0.49 -5.43
N LEU A 368 11.12 1.15 -4.85
CA LEU A 368 11.68 0.83 -3.53
C LEU A 368 11.53 1.97 -2.53
N GLY A 369 11.25 1.64 -1.28
CA GLY A 369 11.33 2.52 -0.14
C GLY A 369 12.60 2.33 0.69
N ILE A 370 13.11 3.41 1.26
CA ILE A 370 14.20 3.39 2.25
C ILE A 370 13.70 4.06 3.52
N LYS A 371 13.54 3.32 4.63
CA LYS A 371 13.30 3.92 5.96
C LYS A 371 14.56 4.65 6.41
N VAL A 372 14.42 5.91 6.87
CA VAL A 372 15.54 6.70 7.42
C VAL A 372 15.14 7.36 8.74
N SER A 373 15.97 7.18 9.77
CA SER A 373 15.81 7.80 11.10
C SER A 373 16.59 9.11 11.25
N ASP A 374 16.53 9.68 12.46
CA ASP A 374 17.41 10.74 12.98
C ASP A 374 18.91 10.37 12.95
N LYS A 375 19.22 9.07 12.80
CA LYS A 375 20.57 8.47 12.80
C LYS A 375 21.06 8.08 11.40
N MET A 376 20.33 8.41 10.35
CA MET A 376 20.82 8.25 8.98
C MET A 376 21.87 9.32 8.69
N GLU A 377 23.08 8.89 8.32
CA GLU A 377 24.14 9.82 7.92
C GLU A 377 24.02 10.18 6.43
N PRO A 378 24.20 11.46 6.02
CA PRO A 378 23.91 11.89 4.65
C PRO A 378 24.72 11.13 3.57
N GLY A 379 25.99 10.84 3.86
CA GLY A 379 26.87 10.07 2.96
C GLY A 379 26.62 8.55 2.97
N GLU A 380 25.84 8.03 3.92
CA GLU A 380 25.34 6.64 3.90
C GLU A 380 24.10 6.54 2.99
N LEU A 381 23.16 7.48 3.13
CA LEU A 381 21.96 7.57 2.30
C LEU A 381 22.31 7.68 0.81
N VAL A 382 23.24 8.56 0.43
CA VAL A 382 23.69 8.72 -0.96
C VAL A 382 24.20 7.39 -1.52
N LYS A 383 25.07 6.68 -0.80
CA LYS A 383 25.60 5.37 -1.22
C LYS A 383 24.51 4.30 -1.34
N LEU A 384 23.53 4.30 -0.45
CA LEU A 384 22.40 3.36 -0.49
C LEU A 384 21.50 3.62 -1.71
N ILE A 385 21.30 4.89 -2.08
CA ILE A 385 20.61 5.28 -3.31
C ILE A 385 21.40 4.85 -4.55
N ASP A 386 22.73 5.03 -4.59
CA ASP A 386 23.58 4.59 -5.72
C ASP A 386 23.58 3.06 -5.93
N ILE A 387 23.40 2.28 -4.86
CA ILE A 387 23.26 0.82 -4.92
C ILE A 387 21.89 0.41 -5.47
N LEU A 388 20.81 1.05 -5.00
CA LEU A 388 19.43 0.67 -5.29
C LEU A 388 18.84 1.34 -6.55
N ASN A 389 19.44 2.43 -7.03
CA ASN A 389 19.05 3.19 -8.22
C ASN A 389 20.26 3.65 -9.05
N PRO A 390 21.10 2.73 -9.56
CA PRO A 390 22.34 3.06 -10.27
C PRO A 390 22.14 3.80 -11.60
N THR A 391 20.91 3.87 -12.11
CA THR A 391 20.52 4.63 -13.32
C THR A 391 19.83 5.96 -13.00
N ASN A 392 19.72 6.34 -11.72
CA ASN A 392 19.08 7.56 -11.24
C ASN A 392 17.65 7.78 -11.77
N LYS A 393 16.88 6.69 -11.95
CA LYS A 393 15.51 6.74 -12.47
C LYS A 393 14.60 7.44 -11.43
N PRO A 394 13.82 8.48 -11.80
CA PRO A 394 12.82 9.06 -10.93
C PRO A 394 11.75 8.02 -10.52
N GLY A 395 11.19 8.15 -9.32
CA GLY A 395 10.16 7.24 -8.79
C GLY A 395 10.69 5.90 -8.24
N ARG A 396 11.86 5.44 -8.71
CA ARG A 396 12.53 4.20 -8.25
C ARG A 396 12.80 4.17 -6.75
N ILE A 397 13.17 5.30 -6.15
CA ILE A 397 13.46 5.41 -4.71
C ILE A 397 12.50 6.39 -4.04
N THR A 398 11.88 5.92 -2.96
CA THR A 398 11.12 6.72 -2.00
C THR A 398 11.85 6.76 -0.66
N VAL A 399 12.28 7.93 -0.21
CA VAL A 399 12.95 8.10 1.10
C VAL A 399 11.88 8.37 2.17
N ILE A 400 11.75 7.45 3.12
CA ILE A 400 10.68 7.38 4.12
C ILE A 400 11.23 7.85 5.48
N THR A 401 11.06 9.14 5.75
CA THR A 401 11.65 9.85 6.89
C THR A 401 10.86 9.63 8.19
N ARG A 402 11.50 9.11 9.24
CA ARG A 402 10.88 8.81 10.55
C ARG A 402 11.78 9.26 11.72
N MET A 403 11.90 10.57 11.88
CA MET A 403 12.89 11.21 12.75
C MET A 403 12.33 11.60 14.13
N GLY A 404 11.01 11.75 14.23
CA GLY A 404 10.35 12.38 15.37
C GLY A 404 10.25 13.90 15.19
N ALA A 405 9.20 14.48 15.74
CA ALA A 405 8.87 15.91 15.58
C ALA A 405 10.00 16.87 15.98
N GLU A 406 10.78 16.49 17.00
CA GLU A 406 11.91 17.26 17.53
C GLU A 406 13.11 17.27 16.57
N ASN A 407 13.46 16.10 16.01
CA ASN A 407 14.69 15.92 15.22
C ASN A 407 14.53 16.32 13.75
N ILE A 408 13.32 16.21 13.17
CA ILE A 408 13.13 16.33 11.72
C ILE A 408 13.60 17.69 11.17
N ARG A 409 13.38 18.79 11.91
CA ARG A 409 13.84 20.14 11.53
C ARG A 409 15.37 20.27 11.49
N VAL A 410 16.07 19.47 12.30
CA VAL A 410 17.54 19.49 12.42
C VAL A 410 18.17 18.54 11.41
N LYS A 411 17.64 17.31 11.29
CA LYS A 411 18.26 16.21 10.54
C LYS A 411 17.92 16.20 9.05
N LEU A 412 16.65 16.42 8.68
CA LEU A 412 16.19 16.31 7.30
C LEU A 412 16.88 17.26 6.30
N PRO A 413 17.17 18.55 6.63
CA PRO A 413 17.88 19.44 5.70
C PRO A 413 19.21 18.87 5.21
N HIS A 414 19.96 18.18 6.07
CA HIS A 414 21.26 17.60 5.75
C HIS A 414 21.14 16.45 4.73
N LEU A 415 20.12 15.60 4.87
CA LEU A 415 19.84 14.52 3.91
C LEU A 415 19.41 15.09 2.55
N ILE A 416 18.51 16.07 2.53
CA ILE A 416 18.03 16.71 1.29
C ILE A 416 19.20 17.36 0.55
N ARG A 417 20.09 18.06 1.26
CA ARG A 417 21.28 18.71 0.68
C ARG A 417 22.23 17.70 0.06
N ALA A 418 22.54 16.59 0.74
CA ALA A 418 23.46 15.57 0.22
C ALA A 418 22.91 14.85 -1.02
N VAL A 419 21.64 14.42 -1.00
CA VAL A 419 20.98 13.77 -2.13
C VAL A 419 20.90 14.72 -3.35
N ARG A 420 20.61 16.01 -3.12
CA ARG A 420 20.66 17.05 -4.17
C ARG A 420 22.07 17.27 -4.72
N GLN A 421 23.09 17.29 -3.86
CA GLN A 421 24.50 17.43 -4.27
C GLN A 421 25.00 16.22 -5.07
N ALA A 422 24.50 15.03 -4.79
CA ALA A 422 24.74 13.82 -5.57
C ALA A 422 23.93 13.76 -6.89
N GLY A 423 23.05 14.74 -7.16
CA GLY A 423 22.18 14.77 -8.34
C GLY A 423 21.09 13.69 -8.34
N GLN A 424 20.81 13.07 -7.19
CA GLN A 424 19.94 11.90 -7.08
C GLN A 424 18.45 12.27 -7.05
N SER A 425 17.64 11.53 -7.82
CA SER A 425 16.19 11.68 -7.92
C SER A 425 15.47 10.72 -6.97
N VAL A 426 14.80 11.25 -5.95
CA VAL A 426 14.03 10.47 -4.97
C VAL A 426 12.69 11.13 -4.62
N THR A 427 11.70 10.31 -4.28
CA THR A 427 10.42 10.76 -3.71
C THR A 427 10.55 10.87 -2.19
N TRP A 428 10.49 12.07 -1.63
CA TRP A 428 10.54 12.25 -0.17
C TRP A 428 9.15 12.07 0.45
N ILE A 429 9.02 11.22 1.46
CA ILE A 429 7.81 11.11 2.28
C ILE A 429 8.14 11.09 3.78
N THR A 430 7.14 11.41 4.62
CA THR A 430 7.26 11.28 6.08
C THR A 430 6.44 10.11 6.62
N ASP A 431 7.06 9.35 7.53
CA ASP A 431 6.50 8.38 8.46
C ASP A 431 6.50 9.02 9.86
N PRO A 432 5.51 9.87 10.17
CA PRO A 432 5.40 10.57 11.44
C PRO A 432 4.99 9.65 12.61
N MET A 433 4.88 8.35 12.36
CA MET A 433 4.38 7.36 13.31
C MET A 433 5.54 6.75 14.11
N HIS A 434 6.54 6.21 13.41
CA HIS A 434 7.63 5.47 14.05
C HIS A 434 8.67 6.37 14.72
N GLY A 435 8.65 7.69 14.51
CA GLY A 435 9.45 8.66 15.27
C GLY A 435 8.88 8.95 16.66
N ASN A 436 7.55 9.09 16.76
CA ASN A 436 6.86 9.66 17.92
C ASN A 436 6.20 8.61 18.83
N THR A 437 6.83 7.44 18.98
CA THR A 437 6.27 6.32 19.78
C THR A 437 6.78 6.35 21.21
N ILE A 438 5.88 6.56 22.17
CA ILE A 438 6.16 6.60 23.61
C ILE A 438 5.64 5.33 24.32
N LYS A 439 6.09 5.10 25.56
CA LYS A 439 5.49 4.12 26.48
C LYS A 439 4.69 4.86 27.56
N THR A 440 3.51 4.36 27.88
CA THR A 440 2.69 4.85 29.00
C THR A 440 3.18 4.27 30.34
N PRO A 441 2.72 4.80 31.50
CA PRO A 441 3.08 4.25 32.82
C PRO A 441 2.71 2.76 33.01
N CYS A 442 1.72 2.24 32.27
CA CYS A 442 1.36 0.82 32.27
C CYS A 442 2.10 -0.02 31.21
N GLY A 443 3.17 0.52 30.61
CA GLY A 443 4.05 -0.18 29.68
C GLY A 443 3.52 -0.35 28.24
N ARG A 444 2.25 0.01 27.97
CA ARG A 444 1.68 0.02 26.61
C ARG A 444 2.39 1.08 25.76
N LYS A 445 2.52 0.83 24.46
CA LYS A 445 2.93 1.87 23.51
C LYS A 445 1.76 2.80 23.23
N THR A 446 2.04 4.07 22.95
CA THR A 446 1.10 4.96 22.26
C THR A 446 1.88 5.99 21.43
N ARG A 447 1.19 6.79 20.63
CA ARG A 447 1.75 7.88 19.82
C ARG A 447 0.84 9.10 20.01
N PRO A 448 1.32 10.25 20.53
CA PRO A 448 0.51 11.45 20.64
C PRO A 448 0.25 12.04 19.26
N PHE A 449 -1.02 12.31 18.93
CA PHE A 449 -1.42 12.86 17.64
C PHE A 449 -0.75 14.21 17.35
N ASP A 450 -0.57 15.07 18.35
CA ASP A 450 0.13 16.35 18.20
C ASP A 450 1.59 16.18 17.77
N SER A 451 2.27 15.12 18.21
CA SER A 451 3.65 14.81 17.78
C SER A 451 3.67 14.32 16.33
N ILE A 452 2.73 13.46 15.94
CA ILE A 452 2.54 13.01 14.55
C ILE A 452 2.31 14.22 13.64
N LEU A 453 1.41 15.11 14.05
CA LEU A 453 1.07 16.34 13.34
C LEU A 453 2.24 17.36 13.32
N ALA A 454 3.03 17.45 14.38
CA ALA A 454 4.21 18.31 14.44
C ALA A 454 5.31 17.83 13.48
N GLU A 455 5.57 16.52 13.37
CA GLU A 455 6.52 15.98 12.39
C GLU A 455 6.04 16.22 10.95
N VAL A 456 4.75 16.01 10.65
CA VAL A 456 4.16 16.34 9.34
C VAL A 456 4.26 17.84 9.02
N ARG A 457 3.95 18.71 9.99
CA ARG A 457 4.07 20.17 9.82
C ARG A 457 5.52 20.52 9.46
N ALA A 458 6.47 20.04 10.25
CA ALA A 458 7.90 20.30 10.08
C ALA A 458 8.51 19.72 8.79
N PHE A 459 8.09 18.54 8.35
CA PHE A 459 8.48 17.93 7.07
C PHE A 459 8.20 18.88 5.89
N PHE A 460 6.97 19.40 5.81
CA PHE A 460 6.60 20.38 4.79
C PHE A 460 7.39 21.69 4.90
N ASP A 461 7.63 22.18 6.12
CA ASP A 461 8.35 23.44 6.34
C ASP A 461 9.83 23.31 5.91
N VAL A 462 10.48 22.17 6.19
CA VAL A 462 11.84 21.87 5.73
C VAL A 462 11.90 21.75 4.21
N HIS A 463 10.94 21.08 3.58
CA HIS A 463 10.85 21.02 2.11
C HIS A 463 10.55 22.38 1.45
N ASP A 464 9.84 23.28 2.14
CA ASP A 464 9.70 24.68 1.71
C ASP A 464 11.03 25.44 1.80
N GLN A 465 11.75 25.33 2.92
CA GLN A 465 13.04 25.99 3.14
C GLN A 465 14.15 25.50 2.20
N GLU A 466 14.22 24.19 1.94
CA GLU A 466 15.20 23.60 1.03
C GLU A 466 14.80 23.68 -0.45
N GLY A 467 13.61 24.18 -0.79
CA GLY A 467 13.12 24.24 -2.17
C GLY A 467 12.88 22.87 -2.84
N SER A 468 12.77 21.79 -2.06
CA SER A 468 12.55 20.41 -2.52
C SER A 468 11.09 19.98 -2.32
N GLN A 469 10.66 18.83 -2.85
CA GLN A 469 9.24 18.44 -2.86
C GLN A 469 8.87 17.52 -1.67
N PRO A 470 7.84 17.86 -0.86
CA PRO A 470 7.24 16.93 0.09
C PRO A 470 6.28 16.02 -0.69
N GLY A 471 6.77 14.86 -1.13
CA GLY A 471 6.10 13.99 -2.08
C GLY A 471 5.01 13.08 -1.50
N GLY A 472 4.83 12.99 -0.18
CA GLY A 472 3.82 12.10 0.41
C GLY A 472 3.92 11.85 1.92
N VAL A 473 3.11 10.91 2.39
CA VAL A 473 3.06 10.39 3.77
C VAL A 473 2.98 8.86 3.82
N HIS A 474 3.44 8.29 4.92
CA HIS A 474 3.45 6.86 5.24
C HIS A 474 2.86 6.64 6.64
N LEU A 475 1.68 6.06 6.74
CA LEU A 475 0.90 6.01 7.98
C LEU A 475 0.55 4.57 8.39
N GLU A 476 0.60 4.31 9.71
CA GLU A 476 0.03 3.09 10.30
C GLU A 476 -1.37 3.45 10.81
N MET A 477 -2.40 2.89 10.19
CA MET A 477 -3.80 3.33 10.31
C MET A 477 -4.78 2.17 10.04
N THR A 478 -6.01 2.27 10.53
CA THR A 478 -7.05 1.24 10.34
C THR A 478 -8.46 1.83 10.28
N GLY A 479 -9.34 1.15 9.55
CA GLY A 479 -10.79 1.43 9.56
C GLY A 479 -11.52 0.91 10.80
N GLN A 480 -10.84 0.14 11.66
CA GLN A 480 -11.38 -0.28 12.95
C GLN A 480 -11.48 0.92 13.92
N ASN A 481 -12.52 0.95 14.75
CA ASN A 481 -12.69 1.95 15.79
C ASN A 481 -11.78 1.63 16.98
N VAL A 482 -10.49 2.01 16.88
CA VAL A 482 -9.45 1.70 17.86
C VAL A 482 -9.06 2.88 18.75
N THR A 483 -8.56 2.57 19.94
CA THR A 483 -7.97 3.53 20.90
C THR A 483 -6.47 3.20 21.08
N GLU A 484 -5.68 3.50 20.06
CA GLU A 484 -4.26 3.15 20.00
C GLU A 484 -3.33 4.38 20.08
N CYS A 485 -3.60 5.44 19.30
CA CYS A 485 -2.93 6.74 19.40
C CYS A 485 -3.71 7.71 20.31
N THR A 486 -3.03 8.50 21.14
CA THR A 486 -3.65 9.48 22.04
C THR A 486 -3.88 10.83 21.38
N GLY A 487 -4.87 11.59 21.88
CA GLY A 487 -5.25 12.89 21.33
C GLY A 487 -5.99 12.80 20.00
N GLY A 488 -5.86 13.84 19.17
CA GLY A 488 -6.77 14.13 18.04
C GLY A 488 -8.14 14.58 18.55
N SER A 489 -9.06 14.88 17.64
CA SER A 489 -10.39 15.44 17.96
C SER A 489 -11.21 14.61 18.95
N SER A 490 -11.02 13.29 18.94
CA SER A 490 -11.68 12.34 19.85
C SER A 490 -11.07 12.29 21.26
N ASN A 491 -10.05 13.11 21.53
CA ASN A 491 -9.35 13.29 22.81
C ASN A 491 -8.99 11.97 23.53
N VAL A 492 -8.41 11.01 22.79
CA VAL A 492 -8.12 9.67 23.32
C VAL A 492 -7.09 9.76 24.44
N THR A 493 -7.47 9.39 25.67
CA THR A 493 -6.62 9.43 26.87
C THR A 493 -5.81 8.13 27.07
N PHE A 494 -4.86 8.12 28.01
CA PHE A 494 -4.13 6.89 28.39
C PHE A 494 -5.03 5.80 28.96
N ASP A 495 -6.16 6.13 29.61
CA ASP A 495 -7.08 5.11 30.12
C ASP A 495 -7.94 4.52 29.01
N ASN A 496 -8.32 5.32 27.99
CA ASN A 496 -9.01 4.80 26.81
C ASN A 496 -8.18 3.78 26.01
N LEU A 497 -6.85 3.79 26.16
CA LEU A 497 -5.98 2.76 25.58
C LEU A 497 -6.23 1.35 26.16
N ARG A 498 -7.13 1.20 27.15
CA ARG A 498 -7.59 -0.11 27.64
C ARG A 498 -8.76 -0.65 26.82
N ASP A 499 -9.56 0.21 26.22
CA ASP A 499 -10.88 -0.11 25.66
C ASP A 499 -10.80 -0.91 24.35
N ARG A 500 -10.02 -0.42 23.38
CA ARG A 500 -9.96 -0.94 21.99
C ARG A 500 -8.54 -0.86 21.42
N TYR A 501 -7.56 -1.35 22.17
CA TYR A 501 -6.18 -1.48 21.73
C TYR A 501 -5.97 -2.90 21.17
N HIS A 502 -5.96 -3.04 19.84
CA HIS A 502 -5.97 -4.34 19.17
C HIS A 502 -4.62 -4.70 18.50
N THR A 503 -3.83 -3.70 18.12
CA THR A 503 -2.48 -3.88 17.55
C THR A 503 -1.53 -4.65 18.46
N GLN A 504 -0.81 -5.61 17.89
CA GLN A 504 0.21 -6.41 18.58
C GLN A 504 1.64 -5.89 18.37
N CYS A 505 1.81 -4.78 17.65
CA CYS A 505 3.12 -4.24 17.28
C CYS A 505 3.26 -2.77 17.68
N ASP A 506 2.70 -1.84 16.91
CA ASP A 506 2.75 -0.41 17.18
C ASP A 506 1.38 0.29 16.94
N PRO A 507 1.13 1.44 17.59
CA PRO A 507 -0.19 2.09 17.63
C PRO A 507 -0.67 2.64 16.27
N ARG A 508 -1.84 2.24 15.79
CA ARG A 508 -2.44 2.77 14.55
C ARG A 508 -3.25 4.04 14.82
N LEU A 509 -3.35 4.92 13.82
CA LEU A 509 -4.43 5.93 13.78
C LEU A 509 -5.77 5.23 13.56
N ASN A 510 -6.82 5.67 14.26
CA ASN A 510 -8.19 5.32 13.89
C ASN A 510 -8.68 6.19 12.71
N ALA A 511 -9.88 5.91 12.19
CA ALA A 511 -10.42 6.63 11.04
C ALA A 511 -10.53 8.15 11.29
N SER A 512 -11.01 8.58 12.46
CA SER A 512 -11.18 10.00 12.80
C SER A 512 -9.84 10.76 12.79
N GLN A 513 -8.82 10.22 13.46
CA GLN A 513 -7.46 10.80 13.48
C GLN A 513 -6.81 10.78 12.09
N SER A 514 -7.06 9.73 11.30
CA SER A 514 -6.57 9.64 9.92
C SER A 514 -7.19 10.70 9.02
N LEU A 515 -8.50 10.94 9.17
CA LEU A 515 -9.27 11.93 8.44
C LEU A 515 -8.91 13.37 8.83
N GLU A 516 -8.72 13.63 10.13
CA GLU A 516 -8.19 14.89 10.67
C GLU A 516 -6.84 15.26 10.02
N LEU A 517 -5.91 14.29 9.97
CA LEU A 517 -4.61 14.47 9.35
C LEU A 517 -4.70 14.72 7.84
N ALA A 518 -5.65 14.08 7.13
CA ALA A 518 -5.87 14.31 5.71
C ALA A 518 -6.30 15.75 5.40
N PHE A 519 -7.20 16.34 6.21
CA PHE A 519 -7.63 17.74 6.03
C PHE A 519 -6.45 18.72 6.20
N ILE A 520 -5.61 18.52 7.22
CA ILE A 520 -4.47 19.41 7.48
C ILE A 520 -3.39 19.27 6.39
N LEU A 521 -3.17 18.05 5.88
CA LEU A 521 -2.31 17.80 4.72
C LEU A 521 -2.84 18.49 3.46
N ALA A 522 -4.13 18.34 3.17
CA ALA A 522 -4.78 18.96 2.01
C ALA A 522 -4.66 20.49 2.04
N GLU A 523 -4.79 21.10 3.23
CA GLU A 523 -4.59 22.55 3.42
C GLU A 523 -3.15 22.98 3.09
N LYS A 524 -2.13 22.25 3.60
CA LYS A 524 -0.71 22.51 3.30
C LYS A 524 -0.41 22.35 1.80
N LEU A 525 -0.98 21.33 1.15
CA LEU A 525 -0.86 21.14 -0.30
C LEU A 525 -1.48 22.30 -1.08
N ARG A 526 -2.70 22.74 -0.73
CA ARG A 526 -3.39 23.88 -1.34
C ARG A 526 -2.58 25.18 -1.22
N LYS A 527 -2.08 25.49 -0.02
CA LYS A 527 -1.22 26.66 0.26
C LYS A 527 0.06 26.64 -0.60
N ARG A 528 0.75 25.50 -0.66
CA ARG A 528 1.98 25.34 -1.47
C ARG A 528 1.70 25.42 -2.98
N ARG A 529 0.57 24.87 -3.46
CA ARG A 529 0.13 24.99 -4.85
C ARG A 529 -0.12 26.45 -5.23
N MET A 530 -0.86 27.19 -4.41
CA MET A 530 -1.14 28.62 -4.62
C MET A 530 0.14 29.46 -4.67
N ARG A 531 1.10 29.23 -3.76
CA ARG A 531 2.40 29.93 -3.76
C ARG A 531 3.24 29.64 -5.01
N ARG A 532 3.18 28.42 -5.57
CA ARG A 532 3.82 28.11 -6.87
C ARG A 532 3.14 28.87 -8.02
N SER A 533 1.81 28.92 -8.04
CA SER A 533 1.04 29.64 -9.07
C SER A 533 1.30 31.15 -9.06
N SER A 534 1.38 31.80 -7.89
CA SER A 534 1.63 33.26 -7.80
C SER A 534 3.05 33.65 -8.18
N VAL A 535 4.04 32.79 -7.93
CA VAL A 535 5.42 32.98 -8.41
C VAL A 535 5.50 32.78 -9.93
N ALA A 536 4.80 31.77 -10.47
CA ALA A 536 4.82 31.48 -11.90
C ALA A 536 4.07 32.51 -12.76
N SER A 537 3.09 33.25 -12.21
CA SER A 537 2.34 34.27 -12.96
C SER A 537 2.99 35.66 -12.96
N GLY A 538 4.04 35.89 -12.16
CA GLY A 538 4.70 37.20 -12.01
C GLY A 538 3.84 38.29 -11.36
N LEU A 539 2.59 38.01 -11.02
CA LEU A 539 1.63 38.98 -10.50
C LEU A 539 1.72 39.08 -8.98
N GLY A 540 2.50 40.07 -8.51
CA GLY A 540 2.50 40.53 -7.12
C GLY A 540 1.24 41.29 -6.72
N GLY A 541 0.06 40.69 -6.94
CA GLY A 541 -1.26 41.28 -6.70
C GLY A 541 -2.19 40.31 -5.98
N SER A 542 -3.18 40.85 -5.26
CA SER A 542 -4.08 40.08 -4.40
C SER A 542 -4.99 39.12 -5.20
N ILE A 543 -4.65 37.83 -5.20
CA ILE A 543 -5.56 36.77 -5.62
C ILE A 543 -6.71 36.72 -4.59
N LEU A 544 -7.95 36.93 -5.05
CA LEU A 544 -9.13 36.82 -4.20
C LEU A 544 -9.18 35.43 -3.54
N PRO A 545 -9.23 35.32 -2.21
CA PRO A 545 -9.48 34.04 -1.57
C PRO A 545 -10.92 33.62 -1.88
N LEU A 546 -11.09 32.46 -2.51
CA LEU A 546 -12.25 31.63 -2.19
C LEU A 546 -12.32 31.49 -0.66
N PRO A 547 -13.51 31.52 -0.04
CA PRO A 547 -13.63 31.57 1.40
C PRO A 547 -12.78 30.49 2.07
N PRO A 548 -12.22 30.77 3.26
CA PRO A 548 -11.52 29.75 4.02
C PRO A 548 -12.45 28.55 4.21
N PHE A 549 -11.88 27.35 4.30
CA PHE A 549 -12.63 26.27 4.93
C PHE A 549 -13.07 26.77 6.32
N GLY A 550 -14.29 26.43 6.77
CA GLY A 550 -14.61 26.60 8.18
C GLY A 550 -13.57 25.82 8.98
N PHE A 551 -12.79 26.51 9.81
CA PHE A 551 -11.57 25.97 10.40
C PHE A 551 -11.79 25.42 11.81
#